data_AF-A0A354BF97-F1
#
_entry.id   AF-A0A354BF97-F1
#
_cell.length_a   1.000
_cell.length_b   1.000
_cell.length_c   1.000
_cell.angle_alpha   90.00
_cell.angle_beta   90.00
_cell.angle_gamma   90.00
#
_symmetry.space_group_name_H-M   'P 1'
#
loop_
_entity.id
_entity.type
_entity.pdbx_description
1 polymer ?
#
loop_
_entity_poly.entity_id
_entity_poly.type
_entity_poly.pdbx_seq_one_letter_code
_entity_poly.pdbx_strand_id
1 'polypeptide(L)'
;GRYANATRSKEADTEFEAISLAAKLAYKLGIGVNAGHGLNYRNIKRLTHIPEIVEYNIGHSIIARAVLVGLVQAVKEMKTLLD
;
A
#
# COMPACT_ATOMS: atom_id res chain seq x y z
N GLY A 1 -3.15 3.35 6.93
CA GLY A 1 -3.49 3.23 8.36
C GLY A 1 -4.66 2.30 8.55
N ARG A 2 -5.89 2.85 8.58
CA ARG A 2 -7.13 2.09 8.81
C ARG A 2 -7.27 0.84 7.94
N TYR A 3 -7.06 0.95 6.62
CA TYR A 3 -7.01 -0.20 5.70
C TYR A 3 -6.10 -1.33 6.18
N ALA A 4 -4.87 -1.01 6.61
CA ALA A 4 -3.89 -2.01 7.04
C ALA A 4 -4.23 -2.62 8.41
N ASN A 5 -4.95 -1.88 9.26
CA ASN A 5 -5.34 -2.30 10.61
C ASN A 5 -6.73 -2.97 10.64
N ALA A 6 -7.42 -3.04 9.51
CA ALA A 6 -8.72 -3.70 9.40
C ALA A 6 -8.58 -5.18 9.78
N THR A 7 -9.42 -5.63 10.70
CA THR A 7 -9.40 -7.03 11.18
C THR A 7 -10.44 -7.89 10.48
N ARG A 8 -11.43 -7.26 9.84
CA ARG A 8 -12.51 -7.90 9.11
C ARG A 8 -12.45 -7.53 7.63
N SER A 9 -12.77 -8.47 6.74
CA SER A 9 -12.78 -8.21 5.28
C SER A 9 -13.63 -6.99 4.93
N LYS A 10 -14.84 -6.91 5.52
CA LYS A 10 -15.76 -5.78 5.26
C LYS A 10 -15.17 -4.42 5.64
N GLU A 11 -14.36 -4.34 6.69
CA GLU A 11 -13.68 -3.09 7.06
C GLU A 11 -12.58 -2.75 6.04
N ALA A 12 -11.81 -3.75 5.62
CA ALA A 12 -10.78 -3.57 4.60
C ALA A 12 -11.39 -3.15 3.25
N ASP A 13 -12.57 -3.67 2.91
CA ASP A 13 -13.33 -3.32 1.71
C ASP A 13 -13.78 -1.86 1.76
N THR A 14 -14.44 -1.45 2.85
CA THR A 14 -14.86 -0.06 3.05
C THR A 14 -13.69 0.91 2.98
N GLU A 15 -12.57 0.62 3.65
CA GLU A 15 -11.39 1.51 3.60
C GLU A 15 -10.72 1.51 2.23
N PHE A 16 -10.72 0.39 1.50
CA PHE A 16 -10.22 0.31 0.12
C PHE A 16 -11.07 1.19 -0.83
N GLU A 17 -12.39 1.13 -0.72
CA GLU A 17 -13.30 1.98 -1.49
C GLU A 17 -13.08 3.46 -1.18
N ALA A 18 -12.93 3.81 0.11
CA ALA A 18 -12.64 5.18 0.52
C ALA A 18 -11.31 5.70 -0.06
N ILE A 19 -10.26 4.88 -0.03
CA ILE A 19 -8.96 5.22 -0.65
C ILE A 19 -9.12 5.40 -2.16
N SER A 20 -9.84 4.50 -2.84
CA SER A 20 -10.06 4.58 -4.29
C SER A 20 -10.80 5.85 -4.71
N LEU A 21 -11.85 6.22 -3.97
CA LEU A 21 -12.61 7.45 -4.23
C LEU A 21 -11.76 8.71 -3.99
N ALA A 22 -10.99 8.73 -2.89
CA ALA A 22 -10.10 9.83 -2.58
C ALA A 22 -9.00 10.00 -3.65
N ALA A 23 -8.40 8.90 -4.09
CA ALA A 23 -7.35 8.91 -5.10
C ALA A 23 -7.88 9.44 -6.46
N LYS A 24 -9.07 8.97 -6.87
CA LYS A 24 -9.76 9.47 -8.08
C LYS A 24 -10.07 10.97 -8.01
N LEU A 25 -10.51 11.46 -6.85
CA LEU A 25 -10.79 12.88 -6.67
C LEU A 25 -9.51 13.71 -6.73
N ALA A 26 -8.47 13.30 -6.01
CA ALA A 26 -7.17 13.98 -6.01
C ALA A 26 -6.58 14.05 -7.42
N TYR A 27 -6.64 12.96 -8.18
CA TYR A 27 -6.21 12.92 -9.58
C TYR A 27 -6.98 13.92 -10.46
N LYS A 28 -8.31 14.00 -10.32
CA LYS A 28 -9.12 14.99 -11.05
C LYS A 28 -8.77 16.44 -10.71
N LEU A 29 -8.23 16.68 -9.52
CA LEU A 29 -7.77 17.99 -9.06
C LEU A 29 -6.30 18.27 -9.42
N GLY A 30 -5.62 17.35 -10.12
CA GLY A 30 -4.21 17.49 -10.48
C GLY A 30 -3.24 17.25 -9.31
N ILE A 31 -3.68 16.57 -8.25
CA ILE A 31 -2.88 16.25 -7.06
C ILE A 31 -2.35 14.82 -7.19
N GLY A 32 -1.03 14.67 -7.07
CA GLY A 32 -0.38 13.35 -6.99
C GLY A 32 -0.76 12.60 -5.70
N VAL A 33 -0.95 11.28 -5.79
CA VAL A 33 -1.40 10.46 -4.66
C VAL A 33 -0.35 9.42 -4.31
N ASN A 34 0.13 9.49 -3.07
CA ASN A 34 1.05 8.51 -2.51
C ASN A 34 0.35 7.73 -1.39
N ALA A 35 0.68 6.44 -1.23
CA ALA A 35 0.17 5.58 -0.16
C ALA A 35 1.32 4.89 0.58
N GLY A 36 1.08 4.25 1.73
CA GLY A 36 2.19 3.55 2.40
C GLY A 36 2.00 3.13 3.85
N HIS A 37 1.34 3.95 4.67
CA HIS A 37 1.30 3.71 6.11
C HIS A 37 0.57 2.41 6.48
N GLY A 38 1.32 1.46 7.06
CA GLY A 38 0.85 0.13 7.47
C GLY A 38 0.89 -0.94 6.37
N LEU A 39 1.33 -0.61 5.16
CA LEU A 39 1.41 -1.60 4.07
C LEU A 39 2.49 -2.64 4.33
N ASN A 40 2.23 -3.85 3.86
CA ASN A 40 3.09 -5.02 3.99
C ASN A 40 2.93 -5.95 2.77
N TYR A 41 3.75 -7.00 2.74
CA TYR A 41 3.83 -7.97 1.65
C TYR A 41 2.52 -8.74 1.35
N ARG A 42 1.50 -8.64 2.20
CA ARG A 42 0.23 -9.36 2.04
C ARG A 42 -0.91 -8.44 1.59
N ASN A 43 -0.91 -7.18 2.03
CA ASN A 43 -2.02 -6.25 1.76
C ASN A 43 -1.72 -5.25 0.63
N ILE A 44 -0.46 -5.08 0.24
CA ILE A 44 -0.09 -4.08 -0.78
C ILE A 44 -0.72 -4.34 -2.14
N LYS A 45 -0.79 -5.61 -2.57
CA LYS A 45 -1.24 -6.02 -3.90
C LYS A 45 -2.66 -5.58 -4.22
N ARG A 46 -3.51 -5.37 -3.21
CA ARG A 46 -4.87 -4.88 -3.47
C ARG A 46 -4.85 -3.42 -3.93
N LEU A 47 -3.99 -2.59 -3.35
CA LEU A 47 -3.92 -1.16 -3.65
C LEU A 47 -3.28 -0.85 -5.00
N THR A 48 -2.53 -1.77 -5.60
CA THR A 48 -1.95 -1.60 -6.94
C THR A 48 -3.02 -1.55 -8.04
N HIS A 49 -4.26 -1.97 -7.74
CA HIS A 49 -5.40 -1.81 -8.65
C HIS A 49 -5.97 -0.37 -8.67
N ILE A 50 -5.41 0.56 -7.90
CA ILE A 50 -5.79 1.98 -7.91
C ILE A 50 -4.72 2.75 -8.70
N PRO A 51 -4.91 2.97 -10.02
CA PRO A 51 -3.88 3.53 -10.90
C PRO A 51 -3.53 4.98 -10.56
N GLU A 52 -4.39 5.69 -9.83
CA GLU A 52 -4.13 7.06 -9.39
C GLU A 52 -3.05 7.14 -8.29
N ILE A 53 -2.71 6.03 -7.62
CA ILE A 53 -1.60 5.97 -6.66
C ILE A 53 -0.28 5.80 -7.43
N VAL A 54 0.59 6.80 -7.33
CA VAL A 54 1.84 6.85 -8.12
C VAL A 54 3.06 6.37 -7.35
N GLU A 55 2.99 6.32 -6.02
CA GLU A 55 4.11 5.92 -5.17
C GLU A 55 3.64 5.23 -3.87
N TYR A 56 4.41 4.22 -3.44
CA TYR A 56 4.19 3.51 -2.17
C TYR A 56 5.38 3.70 -1.22
N ASN A 57 5.20 4.48 -0.16
CA ASN A 57 6.20 4.76 0.88
C ASN A 57 6.09 3.77 2.04
N ILE A 58 6.97 2.76 2.07
CA ILE A 58 6.85 1.62 2.99
C ILE A 58 8.12 1.49 3.83
N GLY A 59 7.96 1.49 5.16
CA GLY A 59 9.07 1.41 6.11
C GLY A 59 9.06 0.13 6.94
N HIS A 60 8.26 0.12 8.01
CA HIS A 60 8.32 -0.91 9.06
C HIS A 60 8.28 -2.35 8.54
N SER A 61 7.40 -2.67 7.58
CA SER A 61 7.29 -4.02 7.05
C SER A 61 8.53 -4.46 6.26
N ILE A 62 9.17 -3.56 5.52
CA ILE A 62 10.44 -3.85 4.82
C ILE A 62 11.54 -4.14 5.85
N ILE A 63 11.68 -3.30 6.88
CA ILE A 63 12.69 -3.49 7.94
C ILE A 63 12.43 -4.79 8.71
N ALA A 64 11.19 -5.08 9.08
CA ALA A 64 10.83 -6.32 9.76
C ALA A 64 11.19 -7.57 8.93
N ARG A 65 10.95 -7.53 7.60
CA ARG A 65 11.37 -8.60 6.69
C ARG A 65 12.90 -8.66 6.56
N ALA A 66 13.58 -7.52 6.51
CA ALA A 66 15.03 -7.42 6.35
C ALA A 66 15.82 -8.08 7.50
N VAL A 67 15.27 -8.12 8.72
CA VAL A 67 15.88 -8.85 9.85
C VAL A 67 16.02 -10.35 9.55
N LEU A 68 15.19 -10.91 8.67
CA LEU A 68 15.18 -12.33 8.33
C LEU A 68 15.96 -12.64 7.04
N VAL A 69 15.87 -11.77 6.03
CA VAL A 69 16.39 -12.06 4.67
C VAL A 69 17.43 -11.06 4.17
N GLY A 70 17.75 -10.04 4.97
CA GLY A 70 18.57 -8.90 4.57
C GLY A 70 17.79 -7.83 3.80
N LEU A 71 18.27 -6.58 3.86
CA LEU A 71 17.57 -5.41 3.32
C LEU A 71 17.39 -5.47 1.79
N VAL A 72 18.42 -5.91 1.07
CA VAL A 72 18.39 -6.00 -0.40
C VAL A 72 17.28 -6.94 -0.86
N GLN A 73 17.16 -8.11 -0.24
CA GLN A 73 16.13 -9.10 -0.58
C GLN A 73 14.73 -8.58 -0.21
N ALA A 74 14.58 -8.00 0.98
CA ALA A 74 13.30 -7.43 1.43
C ALA A 74 12.76 -6.36 0.45
N VAL A 75 13.61 -5.42 0.04
CA VAL A 75 13.22 -4.37 -0.92
C VAL A 75 12.84 -4.96 -2.28
N LYS A 76 13.62 -5.94 -2.79
CA LYS A 76 13.31 -6.61 -4.06
C LYS A 76 11.97 -7.32 -4.02
N GLU A 77 11.71 -8.09 -2.96
CA GLU A 77 10.44 -8.80 -2.78
C GLU A 77 9.25 -7.84 -2.71
N MET A 78 9.39 -6.69 -2.02
CA MET A 78 8.32 -5.69 -1.97
C MET A 78 8.07 -5.07 -3.34
N LYS A 79 9.14 -4.76 -4.08
CA LYS A 79 9.04 -4.21 -5.44
C LYS A 79 8.33 -5.18 -6.39
N THR A 80 8.64 -6.46 -6.34
CA THR A 80 7.97 -7.48 -7.19
C THR A 80 6.46 -7.60 -6.92
N LEU A 81 5.98 -7.15 -5.76
CA LEU A 81 4.53 -7.11 -5.48
C LEU A 81 3.84 -5.85 -6.02
N LEU A 82 4.62 -4.83 -6.41
CA LEU A 82 4.17 -3.57 -7.01
C LEU A 82 4.19 -3.61 -8.54
N ASP A 83 5.08 -4.42 -9.12
CA ASP A 83 5.14 -4.72 -10.56
C ASP A 83 3.99 -5.66 -10.99
#